data_AF-A0A0F9ITS7-F1
#
_entry.id   AF-A0A0F9ITS7-F1
#
_cell.length_a   1.000
_cell.length_b   1.000
_cell.length_c   1.000
_cell.angle_alpha   90.00
_cell.angle_beta   90.00
_cell.angle_gamma   90.00
#
_symmetry.space_group_name_H-M   'P 1'
#
loop_
_entity.id
_entity.type
_entity.pdbx_description
1 polymer ?
#
loop_
_entity_poly.entity_id
_entity_poly.type
_entity_poly.pdbx_seq_one_letter_code
_entity_poly.pdbx_strand_id
1 'polypeptide(L)' 'MKCPDCDGQGWTWIVPDHSGLLCKTCHGIGEIPDKEKK' A
#
# COMPACT_ATOMS: atom_id res chain seq x y z
N MET A 1 7.12 -7.45 -6.09
CA MET A 1 5.97 -8.29 -5.69
C MET A 1 4.79 -7.36 -5.42
N LYS A 2 3.60 -7.67 -5.95
CA LYS A 2 2.37 -6.88 -5.68
C LYS A 2 2.11 -6.85 -4.18
N CYS A 3 1.88 -5.66 -3.62
CA CYS A 3 1.61 -5.55 -2.19
C CYS A 3 0.24 -6.16 -1.85
N PRO A 4 0.16 -7.17 -0.97
CA PRO A 4 -1.10 -7.84 -0.64
C PRO A 4 -2.00 -6.96 0.22
N ASP A 5 -1.44 -6.01 0.96
CA ASP A 5 -2.17 -5.15 1.90
C ASP A 5 -3.06 -4.12 1.18
N CYS A 6 -2.60 -3.60 0.05
CA CYS A 6 -3.36 -2.70 -0.81
C CYS A 6 -3.76 -3.32 -2.15
N ASP A 7 -3.61 -4.63 -2.28
CA ASP A 7 -3.78 -5.37 -3.53
C ASP A 7 -3.18 -4.62 -4.74
N GLY A 8 -1.92 -4.20 -4.63
CA GLY A 8 -1.20 -3.55 -5.74
C GLY A 8 -1.54 -2.10 -6.03
N GLN A 9 -2.53 -1.51 -5.34
CA GLN A 9 -2.95 -0.14 -5.63
C GLN A 9 -1.97 0.92 -5.10
N GLY A 10 -1.35 0.67 -3.95
CA GLY A 10 -0.48 1.65 -3.27
C GLY A 10 -1.20 2.49 -2.22
N TRP A 11 -2.53 2.49 -2.22
CA TRP A 11 -3.36 3.16 -1.23
C TRP A 11 -4.57 2.31 -0.86
N THR A 12 -5.19 2.64 0.27
CA THR A 12 -6.42 2.03 0.78
C THR A 12 -7.46 3.12 0.97
N TRP A 13 -8.70 2.88 0.57
CA TRP A 13 -9.77 3.86 0.70
C TRP A 13 -10.33 3.85 2.12
N ILE A 14 -10.31 5.00 2.78
CA ILE A 14 -11.01 5.19 4.05
C ILE A 14 -12.45 5.62 3.71
N VAL A 15 -13.37 4.64 3.73
CA VAL A 15 -14.80 4.84 3.42
C VAL A 15 -15.50 5.99 4.16
N PRO A 16 -15.20 6.33 5.42
CA PRO A 16 -15.90 7.45 6.07
C PRO A 16 -15.49 8.85 5.57
N ASP A 17 -14.36 9.02 4.88
CA ASP A 17 -13.83 10.35 4.53
C ASP A 17 -13.54 10.53 3.03
N HIS A 18 -13.75 9.50 2.19
CA HIS A 18 -13.31 9.45 0.79
C HIS A 18 -11.81 9.75 0.58
N SER A 19 -11.02 9.79 1.65
CA SER A 19 -9.59 9.99 1.61
C SER A 19 -8.86 8.66 1.40
N GLY A 20 -7.91 8.66 0.47
CA GLY A 20 -7.00 7.54 0.28
C GLY A 20 -5.86 7.60 1.30
N LEU A 21 -5.72 6.57 2.14
CA LEU A 21 -4.55 6.41 2.98
C LEU A 21 -3.48 5.65 2.22
N LEU A 22 -2.26 6.19 2.17
CA LEU A 22 -1.11 5.47 1.61
C LEU A 22 -0.95 4.13 2.33
N CYS A 23 -0.82 3.06 1.54
CA CYS A 23 -0.55 1.74 2.06
C CYS A 23 0.80 1.77 2.75
N LYS A 24 0.83 1.49 4.05
CA LYS A 24 2.06 1.56 4.86
C LYS A 24 3.07 0.52 4.39
N THR A 25 2.59 -0.66 4.03
CA THR A 25 3.41 -1.81 3.64
C THR A 25 4.23 -1.54 2.36
N CYS A 26 3.66 -0.83 1.39
CA CYS A 26 4.37 -0.46 0.16
C CYS A 26 4.64 1.05 0.03
N HIS A 27 4.43 1.83 1.10
CA HIS A 27 4.61 3.28 1.15
C HIS A 27 4.05 4.05 -0.07
N GLY A 28 2.87 3.69 -0.57
CA GLY A 28 2.30 4.36 -1.75
C GLY A 28 2.65 3.78 -3.12
N ILE A 29 3.57 2.81 -3.19
CA ILE A 29 4.11 2.34 -4.48
C ILE A 29 3.22 1.28 -5.15
N GLY A 30 2.44 0.53 -4.36
CA GLY A 30 1.66 -0.62 -4.85
C GLY A 30 2.48 -1.91 -4.96
N GLU A 31 3.80 -1.81 -4.85
CA GLU A 31 4.71 -2.94 -4.87
C GLU A 31 5.55 -2.95 -3.61
N ILE A 32 5.73 -4.13 -3.00
CA ILE A 32 6.71 -4.26 -1.92
C ILE A 32 8.08 -4.33 -2.57
N PRO A 33 8.98 -3.35 -2.31
CA PRO A 33 10.37 -3.51 -2.70
C PRO A 33 10.94 -4.68 -1.90
N ASP A 34 11.59 -5.62 -2.57
CA ASP A 34 12.17 -6.86 -2.00
C ASP A 34 13.31 -6.60 -0.98
N LYS A 35 13.46 -5.36 -0.51
CA LYS A 35 14.60 -4.87 0.28
C LYS A 35 14.32 -4.67 1.78
N GLU A 36 13.20 -5.16 2.30
CA GLU A 36 13.00 -5.25 3.76
C GLU A 36 13.20 -6.69 4.26
N LYS A 37 14.39 -7.23 3.99
CA LYS A 37 15.04 -8.20 4.87
C LYS A 37 16.24 -7.49 5.48
N LYS A 38 16.06 -6.80 6.61
CA LYS A 38 17.17 -6.44 7.47
C LYS A 38 16.76 -6.59 8.93
#